data_AF-A0A563U2E5-F1
#
_entry.id   AF-A0A563U2E5-F1
#
_cell.length_a   1.000
_cell.length_b   1.000
_cell.length_c   1.000
_cell.angle_alpha   90.00
_cell.angle_beta   90.00
_cell.angle_gamma   90.00
#
_symmetry.space_group_name_H-M   'P 1'
#
loop_
_entity.id
_entity.type
_entity.pdbx_description
1 polymer ?
#
loop_
_entity_poly.entity_id
_entity_poly.type
_entity_poly.pdbx_seq_one_letter_code
_entity_poly.pdbx_strand_id
1 'polypeptide(L)' 'MQNRDLPIYAIVELLLRIATERKDVGDYKNHHFDDNGVTVTTTFGRIIFSTELIARQFLVPEQVSYIEIKEAQATFEPML' A
#
# COMPACT_ATOMS: atom_id res chain seq x y z
N MET A 1 20.61 4.33 -3.58
CA MET A 1 19.72 5.45 -3.18
C MET A 1 19.38 5.21 -1.72
N GLN A 2 19.65 6.16 -0.82
CA GLN A 2 19.49 6.00 0.64
C GLN A 2 18.04 5.64 0.99
N ASN A 3 17.86 4.72 1.95
CA ASN A 3 16.62 4.47 2.68
C ASN A 3 16.01 5.81 3.13
N ARG A 4 15.10 6.36 2.33
CA ARG A 4 14.14 7.33 2.83
C ARG A 4 13.04 6.45 3.41
N ASP A 5 13.02 6.30 4.72
CA ASP A 5 11.95 5.61 5.42
C ASP A 5 10.62 6.24 4.97
N LEU A 6 9.91 5.54 4.07
CA LEU A 6 8.60 5.99 3.63
C LEU A 6 7.70 5.97 4.87
N PRO A 7 6.91 7.02 5.13
CA PRO A 7 6.18 7.09 6.37
C PRO A 7 5.15 5.97 6.45
N ILE A 8 5.24 5.16 7.51
CA ILE A 8 4.31 4.04 7.76
C ILE A 8 2.86 4.51 7.68
N TYR A 9 2.56 5.72 8.12
CA TYR A 9 1.20 6.26 8.07
C TYR A 9 0.66 6.36 6.64
N ALA A 10 1.49 6.67 5.64
CA ALA A 10 1.06 6.76 4.24
C ALA A 10 0.69 5.37 3.70
N ILE A 11 1.43 4.33 4.11
CA ILE A 11 1.09 2.93 3.79
C ILE A 11 -0.26 2.55 4.44
N VAL A 12 -0.45 2.90 5.72
CA VAL A 12 -1.69 2.62 6.45
C VAL A 12 -2.88 3.36 5.83
N GLU A 13 -2.72 4.61 5.42
CA GLU A 13 -3.78 5.36 4.74
C GLU A 13 -4.17 4.75 3.38
N LEU A 14 -3.20 4.27 2.59
CA LEU A 14 -3.48 3.54 1.36
C LEU A 14 -4.28 2.26 1.65
N LEU A 15 -3.90 1.51 2.69
CA LEU A 15 -4.66 0.33 3.12
C LEU A 15 -6.09 0.69 3.55
N LEU A 16 -6.28 1.80 4.27
CA LEU A 16 -7.62 2.26 4.66
C LEU A 16 -8.47 2.63 3.45
N ARG A 17 -7.90 3.32 2.45
CA ARG A 17 -8.58 3.61 1.17
C ARG A 17 -9.01 2.32 0.48
N ILE A 18 -8.13 1.33 0.44
CA ILE A 18 -8.44 0.02 -0.14
C ILE A 18 -9.53 -0.72 0.65
N ALA A 19 -9.47 -0.70 1.98
CA ALA A 19 -10.41 -1.38 2.85
C ALA A 19 -11.86 -0.85 2.73
N THR A 20 -12.04 0.36 2.18
CA THR A 20 -13.39 0.88 1.85
C THR A 20 -14.12 0.01 0.83
N GLU A 21 -13.39 -0.72 -0.02
CA GLU A 21 -13.93 -1.56 -1.09
C GLU A 21 -13.58 -3.04 -0.93
N ARG A 22 -12.44 -3.35 -0.32
CA ARG A 22 -11.92 -4.70 -0.09
C ARG A 22 -11.66 -4.96 1.39
N LYS A 23 -12.70 -5.38 2.10
CA LYS A 23 -12.61 -5.73 3.54
C LYS A 23 -11.73 -6.94 3.83
N ASP A 24 -11.45 -7.75 2.82
CA ASP A 24 -10.61 -8.95 2.90
C ASP A 24 -9.10 -8.64 2.91
N VAL A 25 -8.70 -7.37 2.78
CA VAL A 25 -7.29 -6.97 2.88
C VAL A 25 -6.79 -7.04 4.33
N GLY A 26 -7.63 -6.73 5.32
CA GLY A 26 -7.27 -6.79 6.75
C GLY A 26 -6.27 -5.72 7.20
N ASP A 27 -5.80 -5.83 8.45
CA ASP A 27 -4.97 -4.79 9.07
C ASP A 27 -3.49 -4.91 8.71
N TYR A 28 -2.79 -3.78 8.65
CA TYR A 28 -1.33 -3.70 8.50
C TYR A 28 -0.60 -4.53 9.58
N LYS A 29 0.43 -5.29 9.16
CA LYS A 29 1.34 -6.02 10.06
C LYS A 29 2.78 -5.54 9.93
N ASN A 30 3.31 -5.55 8.71
CA ASN A 30 4.65 -5.07 8.40
C ASN A 30 4.76 -4.67 6.93
N HIS A 31 5.92 -4.16 6.54
CA HIS A 31 6.28 -3.95 5.14
C HIS A 31 7.76 -4.21 4.93
N HIS A 32 8.16 -4.45 3.68
CA HIS A 32 9.55 -4.45 3.25
C HIS A 32 9.65 -3.88 1.83
N PHE A 33 10.85 -3.39 1.51
CA PHE A 33 11.18 -2.89 0.19
C PHE A 33 11.77 -4.02 -0.65
N ASP A 34 11.35 -4.11 -1.91
CA ASP A 34 11.88 -5.03 -2.91
C ASP A 34 11.97 -4.34 -4.28
N ASP A 35 12.41 -5.09 -5.30
CA ASP A 35 12.57 -4.57 -6.67
C ASP A 35 11.24 -4.16 -7.33
N ASN A 36 10.10 -4.63 -6.82
CA ASN A 36 8.76 -4.33 -7.31
C ASN A 36 8.08 -3.18 -6.55
N GLY A 37 8.69 -2.69 -5.46
CA GLY A 37 8.20 -1.57 -4.67
C GLY A 37 8.22 -1.87 -3.18
N VAL A 38 7.05 -1.74 -2.54
CA VAL A 38 6.86 -1.99 -1.11
C VAL A 38 5.80 -3.07 -0.96
N THR A 39 6.25 -4.26 -0.57
CA THR A 39 5.37 -5.36 -0.20
C THR A 39 4.91 -5.17 1.24
N VAL A 40 3.61 -5.04 1.43
CA VAL A 40 2.94 -4.80 2.71
C VAL A 40 2.21 -6.08 3.12
N THR A 41 2.60 -6.64 4.26
CA THR A 41 1.89 -7.78 4.85
C THR A 41 0.75 -7.26 5.69
N THR A 42 -0.43 -7.82 5.47
CA THR A 42 -1.62 -7.56 6.24
C THR A 42 -2.04 -8.80 7.02
N THR A 43 -3.14 -8.71 7.75
CA THR A 43 -3.68 -9.85 8.52
C THR A 43 -4.11 -11.01 7.62
N PHE A 44 -4.56 -10.72 6.39
CA PHE A 44 -5.17 -11.71 5.50
C PHE A 44 -4.40 -11.94 4.19
N GLY A 45 -3.28 -11.27 3.99
CA GLY A 45 -2.52 -11.41 2.75
C GLY A 45 -1.36 -10.44 2.63
N ARG A 46 -0.95 -10.21 1.38
CA ARG A 46 0.06 -9.22 1.02
C ARG A 46 -0.44 -8.36 -0.13
N ILE A 47 -0.03 -7.11 -0.15
CA ILE A 47 -0.30 -6.16 -1.23
C ILE A 47 0.98 -5.41 -1.59
N ILE A 48 1.13 -5.05 -2.86
CA ILE A 48 2.30 -4.32 -3.33
C ILE A 48 1.88 -2.89 -3.66
N PHE A 49 2.59 -1.93 -3.09
CA PHE A 49 2.50 -0.53 -3.49
C PHE A 49 3.79 -0.10 -4.18
N SER A 50 3.67 0.72 -5.22
CA SER A 50 4.85 1.40 -5.75
C SER A 50 5.36 2.43 -4.73
N THR A 51 6.67 2.63 -4.68
CA THR A 51 7.28 3.66 -3.85
C THR A 51 6.80 5.06 -4.22
N GLU A 52 6.50 5.28 -5.51
CA GLU A 52 5.92 6.51 -6.02
C GLU A 52 4.51 6.76 -5.48
N LEU A 53 3.65 5.75 -5.45
CA LEU A 53 2.29 5.86 -4.91
C LEU A 53 2.33 6.21 -3.42
N ILE A 54 3.20 5.56 -2.64
CA ILE A 54 3.37 5.88 -1.22
C ILE A 54 3.93 7.30 -1.03
N ALA A 55 4.91 7.70 -1.84
CA ALA A 55 5.47 9.05 -1.77
C ALA A 55 4.43 10.12 -2.11
N ARG A 56 3.56 9.87 -3.10
CA ARG A 56 2.46 10.79 -3.44
C ARG A 56 1.36 10.79 -2.39
N GLN A 57 1.01 9.65 -1.80
CA GLN A 57 0.12 9.62 -0.64
C GLN A 57 0.67 10.47 0.52
N PHE A 58 1.99 10.43 0.74
CA PHE A 58 2.64 11.22 1.78
C PHE A 58 2.64 12.73 1.49
N LEU A 59 2.99 13.13 0.26
CA LEU A 59 3.24 14.54 -0.09
C LEU A 59 2.00 15.29 -0.57
N VAL A 60 1.14 14.64 -1.36
CA VAL A 60 0.00 15.22 -2.10
C VAL A 60 -1.15 14.21 -2.21
N PRO A 61 -1.75 13.76 -1.09
CA PRO A 61 -2.75 12.68 -1.05
C PRO A 61 -4.02 12.91 -1.88
N GLU A 62 -4.32 14.16 -2.21
CA GLU A 62 -5.43 14.58 -3.09
C GLU A 62 -5.17 14.28 -4.57
N GLN A 63 -3.91 14.04 -4.96
CA GLN A 63 -3.52 13.68 -6.33
C GLN A 63 -3.47 12.17 -6.56
N VAL A 64 -3.60 11.36 -5.51
CA VAL A 64 -3.71 9.91 -5.63
C VAL A 64 -5.10 9.57 -6.15
N SER A 65 -5.17 9.10 -7.40
CA SER A 65 -6.42 8.82 -8.09
C SER A 65 -7.04 7.49 -7.66
N TYR A 66 -8.35 7.36 -7.89
CA TYR A 66 -9.07 6.11 -7.68
C TYR A 66 -8.50 4.95 -8.51
N ILE A 67 -8.04 5.21 -9.74
CA ILE A 67 -7.47 4.19 -10.63
C ILE A 67 -6.21 3.58 -10.02
N GLU A 68 -5.33 4.40 -9.45
CA GLU A 68 -4.09 3.92 -8.83
C GLU A 68 -4.36 3.09 -7.58
N ILE A 69 -5.40 3.44 -6.81
CA ILE A 69 -5.87 2.60 -5.70
C ILE A 69 -6.36 1.25 -6.23
N LYS A 70 -7.13 1.24 -7.33
CA LYS A 70 -7.60 0.00 -7.97
C LYS A 70 -6.48 -0.87 -8.51
N GLU A 71 -5.46 -0.27 -9.11
CA GLU A 71 -4.28 -0.97 -9.59
C GLU A 71 -3.52 -1.61 -8.42
N ALA A 72 -3.33 -0.88 -7.32
CA ALA A 72 -2.74 -1.45 -6.11
C ALA A 72 -3.60 -2.61 -5.55
N GLN A 73 -4.93 -2.45 -5.49
CA GLN A 73 -5.85 -3.53 -5.05
C GLN A 73 -5.70 -4.82 -5.86
N ALA A 74 -5.38 -4.72 -7.14
CA ALA A 74 -5.21 -5.87 -8.03
C ALA A 74 -3.96 -6.70 -7.69
N THR A 75 -3.02 -6.14 -6.93
CA THR A 75 -1.81 -6.85 -6.47
C THR A 75 -2.03 -7.67 -5.19
N PHE A 76 -3.22 -7.58 -4.57
CA PHE A 76 -3.47 -8.27 -3.31
C PHE A 76 -3.52 -9.78 -3.49
N GLU A 77 -2.66 -10.47 -2.76
CA GLU A 77 -2.56 -11.93 -2.71
C GLU A 77 -2.92 -12.43 -1.30
N PRO A 78 -4.06 -13.14 -1.15
CA PRO A 78 -4.47 -13.71 0.14
C PRO A 78 -3.45 -14.71 0.69
N MET A 79 -3.27 -14.73 2.00
CA MET A 79 -2.56 -15.80 2.71
C MET A 79 -3.60 -16.87 3.08
N LEU A 80 -3.38 -18.10 2.61
CA LEU A 80 -4.17 -19.28 2.94
C LEU A 80 -3.95 -19.74 4.40
#